data_AF-A0A7I4EMV2-F1
#
_entry.id   AF-A0A7I4EMV2-F1
#
_cell.length_a   1.000
_cell.length_b   1.000
_cell.length_c   1.000
_cell.angle_alpha   90.00
_cell.angle_beta   90.00
_cell.angle_gamma   90.00
#
_symmetry.space_group_name_H-M   'P 1'
#
loop_
_entity.id
_entity.type
_entity.pdbx_description
1 polymer ?
#
loop_
_entity_poly.entity_id
_entity_poly.type
_entity_poly.pdbx_seq_one_letter_code
_entity_poly.pdbx_strand_id
1 'polypeptide(L)'
;MDLGSAHEAEFGKKSWRRRDVVRIGCGAGFAGDRPNAALRLLQQVPDMHYLVLECLAERTLSTRYEAFVAGGKGYDPRISEWMRLLLPETAKRGVCLITNMGAVDPLGAQEEVLKLAAELGHSITVAVAYEVLDTHSVNSEPTYFEDEVGGCSTYLGAAPLVQALETSKPDVLITSRVADASLFLAPMIYELGWKWEDWECLAQGTLAGHLLECGCQLTGGYFMHPADPQRSFSLGQLLQTSLPYADVAWDGAVTLGKIESSGGELSIATCTQQLLYEIGDPAGYITPDVVVNFSHVSFEPLSADRIIAKGAQPAAQSAPKELLRLVPKVNASRVFKLATTFLAIFFLGGAEACLPMSAAVY
;
A
#
# COMPACT_ATOMS: atom_id res chain seq x y z
N MET A 1 -33.94 47.48 -24.42
CA MET A 1 -34.07 46.07 -24.01
C MET A 1 -32.81 45.39 -24.48
N ASP A 2 -31.82 45.23 -23.61
CA ASP A 2 -31.25 43.91 -23.30
C ASP A 2 -30.30 44.11 -22.10
N LEU A 3 -30.78 43.71 -20.92
CA LEU A 3 -30.00 43.53 -19.70
C LEU A 3 -29.96 42.02 -19.52
N GLY A 4 -28.88 41.37 -19.94
CA GLY A 4 -28.79 39.92 -19.98
C GLY A 4 -27.37 39.43 -19.73
N SER A 5 -27.10 39.13 -18.46
CA SER A 5 -26.13 38.14 -17.97
C SER A 5 -24.66 38.27 -18.40
N ALA A 6 -23.96 39.24 -17.82
CA ALA A 6 -22.54 39.12 -17.50
C ALA A 6 -22.40 39.12 -15.96
N HIS A 7 -22.88 38.05 -15.32
CA HIS A 7 -22.63 37.75 -13.90
C HIS A 7 -23.14 36.34 -13.55
N GLU A 8 -22.58 35.32 -14.18
CA GLU A 8 -22.42 34.01 -13.52
C GLU A 8 -20.97 33.99 -13.03
N ALA A 9 -20.70 34.71 -11.94
CA ALA A 9 -20.48 34.07 -10.65
C ALA A 9 -19.26 33.14 -10.69
N GLU A 10 -18.08 33.74 -10.51
CA GLU A 10 -16.90 33.11 -9.90
C GLU A 10 -17.28 32.58 -8.50
N PHE A 11 -18.05 31.51 -8.44
CA PHE A 11 -18.08 30.66 -7.26
C PHE A 11 -16.74 29.93 -7.21
N GLY A 12 -15.86 30.43 -6.35
CA GLY A 12 -14.53 29.87 -6.11
C GLY A 12 -14.58 28.35 -6.01
N LYS A 13 -13.96 27.68 -6.99
CA LYS A 13 -13.63 26.26 -6.89
C LYS A 13 -12.70 26.13 -5.69
N LYS A 14 -13.21 25.65 -4.56
CA LYS A 14 -12.33 25.08 -3.53
C LYS A 14 -11.48 24.03 -4.24
N SER A 15 -10.21 24.33 -4.43
CA SER A 15 -9.25 23.36 -4.92
C SER A 15 -9.17 22.28 -3.85
N TRP A 16 -9.76 21.12 -4.13
CA TRP A 16 -9.64 19.91 -3.29
C TRP A 16 -8.19 19.40 -3.24
N ARG A 17 -7.35 19.89 -4.17
CA ARG A 17 -5.92 19.65 -4.23
C ARG A 17 -5.18 20.45 -3.16
N ARG A 18 -4.37 19.73 -2.39
CA ARG A 18 -3.50 20.23 -1.31
C ARG A 18 -2.07 20.42 -1.81
N ARG A 19 -1.64 19.65 -2.82
CA ARG A 19 -0.30 19.71 -3.42
C ARG A 19 -0.34 19.50 -4.93
N ASP A 20 0.60 20.11 -5.65
CA ASP A 20 0.79 19.82 -7.08
C ASP A 20 1.60 18.53 -7.31
N VAL A 21 2.46 18.16 -6.36
CA VAL A 21 3.23 16.91 -6.36
C VAL A 21 3.26 16.34 -4.94
N VAL A 22 3.00 15.04 -4.80
CA VAL A 22 3.21 14.29 -3.56
C VAL A 22 4.41 13.36 -3.73
N ARG A 23 5.25 13.30 -2.68
CA ARG A 23 6.42 12.41 -2.62
C ARG A 23 6.18 11.33 -1.57
N ILE A 24 6.19 10.08 -2.01
CA ILE A 24 5.86 8.92 -1.18
C ILE A 24 7.02 7.92 -1.24
N GLY A 25 7.57 7.54 -0.09
CA GLY A 25 8.59 6.51 0.03
C GLY A 25 8.01 5.15 0.40
N CYS A 26 8.63 4.08 -0.08
CA CYS A 26 8.46 2.73 0.47
C CYS A 26 9.48 2.54 1.59
N GLY A 27 9.03 2.37 2.83
CA GLY A 27 9.88 2.04 3.97
C GLY A 27 9.97 0.53 4.24
N ALA A 28 8.98 -0.24 3.78
CA ALA A 28 8.99 -1.70 3.83
C ALA A 28 8.12 -2.25 2.71
N GLY A 29 8.54 -3.38 2.13
CA GLY A 29 7.74 -4.16 1.18
C GLY A 29 7.47 -5.60 1.64
N PHE A 30 7.81 -5.95 2.89
CA PHE A 30 7.38 -7.16 3.58
C PHE A 30 7.70 -7.10 5.09
N ALA A 31 7.06 -7.97 5.88
CA ALA A 31 7.18 -7.99 7.34
C ALA A 31 8.60 -8.22 7.91
N GLY A 32 9.52 -8.76 7.09
CA GLY A 32 10.90 -9.07 7.48
C GLY A 32 11.91 -7.99 7.09
N ASP A 33 11.46 -6.86 6.56
CA ASP A 33 12.36 -5.78 6.16
C ASP A 33 13.10 -5.14 7.35
N ARG A 34 14.17 -4.40 7.00
CA ARG A 34 15.09 -3.76 7.95
C ARG A 34 14.69 -2.31 8.20
N PRO A 35 14.33 -1.91 9.44
CA PRO A 35 13.96 -0.52 9.74
C PRO A 35 15.03 0.52 9.39
N ASN A 36 16.31 0.15 9.49
CA ASN A 36 17.42 1.04 9.11
C ASN A 36 17.43 1.42 7.62
N ALA A 37 16.89 0.57 6.73
CA ALA A 37 16.78 0.91 5.31
C ALA A 37 15.76 2.03 5.10
N ALA A 38 14.62 1.96 5.80
CA ALA A 38 13.61 3.01 5.80
C ALA A 38 14.11 4.32 6.42
N LEU A 39 14.83 4.23 7.54
CA LEU A 39 15.45 5.41 8.17
C LEU A 39 16.45 6.07 7.22
N ARG A 40 17.26 5.27 6.51
CA ARG A 40 18.20 5.78 5.50
C ARG A 40 17.46 6.49 4.36
N LEU A 41 16.38 5.88 3.84
CA LEU A 41 15.55 6.48 2.80
C LEU A 41 14.98 7.82 3.27
N LEU A 42 14.37 7.83 4.45
CA LEU A 42 13.84 9.03 5.09
C LEU A 42 14.96 10.08 5.16
N GLN A 43 16.08 9.81 5.82
CA GLN A 43 17.16 10.80 6.02
C GLN A 43 17.78 11.37 4.73
N GLN A 44 17.83 10.59 3.64
CA GLN A 44 18.54 10.97 2.41
C GLN A 44 17.64 11.51 1.31
N VAL A 45 16.33 11.24 1.36
CA VAL A 45 15.37 11.77 0.38
C VAL A 45 14.68 13.02 0.97
N PRO A 46 14.95 14.22 0.43
CA PRO A 46 14.33 15.45 0.91
C PRO A 46 12.84 15.50 0.55
N ASP A 47 12.09 16.38 1.22
CA ASP A 47 10.70 16.71 0.87
C ASP A 47 9.74 15.50 0.74
N MET A 48 10.03 14.42 1.46
CA MET A 48 9.14 13.28 1.58
C MET A 48 7.90 13.69 2.38
N HIS A 49 6.72 13.30 1.90
CA HIS A 49 5.45 13.61 2.55
C HIS A 49 4.91 12.40 3.31
N TYR A 50 5.07 11.21 2.72
CA TYR A 50 4.61 9.95 3.28
C TYR A 50 5.69 8.88 3.21
N LEU A 51 5.72 8.01 4.21
CA LEU A 51 6.54 6.80 4.21
C LEU A 51 5.63 5.60 4.53
N VAL A 52 5.49 4.69 3.58
CA VAL A 52 4.60 3.53 3.68
C VAL A 52 5.39 2.31 4.13
N LEU A 53 4.90 1.62 5.17
CA LEU A 53 5.42 0.35 5.66
C LEU A 53 4.41 -0.75 5.33
N GLU A 54 4.56 -1.37 4.16
CA GLU A 54 3.81 -2.55 3.75
C GLU A 54 4.49 -3.78 4.38
N CYS A 55 3.81 -4.41 5.33
CA CYS A 55 4.34 -5.47 6.18
C CYS A 55 3.32 -6.60 6.42
N LEU A 56 2.24 -6.69 5.64
CA LEU A 56 1.17 -7.64 5.91
C LEU A 56 0.77 -8.40 4.65
N ALA A 57 1.43 -9.53 4.41
CA ALA A 57 0.97 -10.53 3.44
C ALA A 57 -0.10 -11.47 4.05
N GLU A 58 -0.77 -12.27 3.22
CA GLU A 58 -1.80 -13.24 3.62
C GLU A 58 -1.29 -14.23 4.66
N ARG A 59 -0.06 -14.73 4.47
CA ARG A 59 0.60 -15.63 5.43
C ARG A 59 0.78 -14.96 6.79
N THR A 60 1.22 -13.70 6.80
CA THR A 60 1.44 -12.94 8.03
C THR A 60 0.12 -12.69 8.75
N LEU A 61 -0.92 -12.30 8.01
CA LEU A 61 -2.27 -12.12 8.52
C LEU A 61 -2.80 -13.39 9.20
N SER A 62 -2.66 -14.54 8.56
CA SER A 62 -3.07 -15.83 9.13
C SER A 62 -2.34 -16.12 10.45
N THR A 63 -1.02 -15.89 10.50
CA THR A 63 -0.25 -16.07 11.74
C THR A 63 -0.67 -15.07 12.84
N ARG A 64 -1.03 -13.83 12.48
CA ARG A 64 -1.54 -12.83 13.44
C ARG A 64 -2.91 -13.21 13.99
N TYR A 65 -3.78 -13.74 13.14
CA TYR A 65 -5.08 -14.25 13.55
C TYR A 65 -4.95 -15.42 14.55
N GLU A 66 -4.12 -16.41 14.25
CA GLU A 66 -3.86 -17.54 15.17
C GLU A 66 -3.32 -17.07 16.52
N ALA A 67 -2.39 -16.10 16.52
CA ALA A 67 -1.84 -15.53 17.74
C ALA A 67 -2.92 -14.79 18.55
N PHE A 68 -3.79 -14.03 17.89
CA PHE A 68 -4.89 -13.31 18.54
C PHE A 68 -5.89 -14.25 19.22
N VAL A 69 -6.31 -15.31 18.51
CA VAL A 69 -7.22 -16.33 19.07
C VAL A 69 -6.59 -17.06 20.26
N ALA A 70 -5.27 -17.22 20.26
CA ALA A 70 -4.52 -17.78 21.40
C ALA A 70 -4.29 -16.78 22.55
N GLY A 71 -4.88 -15.57 22.49
CA GLY A 71 -4.75 -14.52 23.52
C GLY A 71 -3.48 -13.66 23.38
N GLY A 72 -2.79 -13.72 22.25
CA GLY A 72 -1.64 -12.89 21.92
C GLY A 72 -1.99 -11.60 21.17
N LYS A 73 -0.96 -10.88 20.70
CA LYS A 73 -1.12 -9.65 19.91
C LYS A 73 -1.64 -9.97 18.51
N GLY A 74 -2.76 -9.35 18.11
CA GLY A 74 -3.34 -9.48 16.77
C GLY A 74 -2.74 -8.56 15.71
N TYR A 75 -1.90 -7.62 16.11
CA TYR A 75 -1.07 -6.78 15.23
C TYR A 75 0.36 -7.30 15.12
N ASP A 76 1.17 -6.71 14.24
CA ASP A 76 2.60 -7.01 14.13
C ASP A 76 3.38 -6.44 15.32
N PRO A 77 3.99 -7.28 16.20
CA PRO A 77 4.75 -6.81 17.35
C PRO A 77 5.95 -5.92 16.99
N ARG A 78 6.48 -6.04 15.76
CA ARG A 78 7.58 -5.21 15.27
C ARG A 78 7.18 -3.76 15.06
N ILE A 79 5.90 -3.40 15.09
CA ILE A 79 5.47 -1.98 15.01
C ILE A 79 6.22 -1.12 16.03
N SER A 80 6.50 -1.64 17.22
CA SER A 80 7.29 -0.97 18.25
C SER A 80 8.75 -0.71 17.83
N GLU A 81 9.39 -1.65 17.13
CA GLU A 81 10.75 -1.52 16.59
C GLU A 81 10.79 -0.43 15.51
N TRP A 82 9.84 -0.48 14.57
CA TRP A 82 9.72 0.47 13.47
C TRP A 82 9.47 1.89 13.99
N MET A 83 8.49 2.06 14.87
CA MET A 83 8.12 3.36 15.42
C MET A 83 9.22 3.94 16.30
N ARG A 84 9.92 3.13 17.09
CA ARG A 84 11.03 3.61 17.93
C ARG A 84 12.16 4.22 17.08
N LEU A 85 12.39 3.67 15.90
CA LEU A 85 13.42 4.16 14.99
C LEU A 85 12.95 5.35 14.15
N LEU A 86 11.73 5.31 13.63
CA LEU A 86 11.25 6.27 12.61
C LEU A 86 10.55 7.50 13.20
N LEU A 87 9.78 7.35 14.29
CA LEU A 87 8.98 8.45 14.85
C LEU A 87 9.77 9.74 15.11
N PRO A 88 11.00 9.70 15.68
CA PRO A 88 11.75 10.93 15.93
C PRO A 88 12.03 11.73 14.66
N GLU A 89 12.36 11.05 13.56
CA GLU A 89 12.71 11.71 12.30
C GLU A 89 11.45 12.11 11.52
N THR A 90 10.39 11.30 11.53
CA THR A 90 9.14 11.64 10.85
C THR A 90 8.43 12.81 11.54
N ALA A 91 8.38 12.84 12.87
CA ALA A 91 7.80 13.96 13.63
C ALA A 91 8.56 15.27 13.39
N LYS A 92 9.90 15.21 13.35
CA LYS A 92 10.74 16.39 13.04
C LYS A 92 10.47 16.96 11.65
N ARG A 93 10.15 16.09 10.68
CA ARG A 93 9.97 16.47 9.27
C ARG A 93 8.53 16.64 8.84
N GLY A 94 7.57 16.27 9.69
CA GLY A 94 6.15 16.23 9.32
C GLY A 94 5.83 15.19 8.25
N VAL A 95 6.51 14.03 8.27
CA VAL A 95 6.24 12.91 7.37
C VAL A 95 5.19 12.00 8.00
N CYS A 96 4.11 11.71 7.28
CA CYS A 96 3.09 10.77 7.75
C CYS A 96 3.54 9.32 7.49
N LEU A 97 3.50 8.48 8.52
CA LEU A 97 3.73 7.04 8.40
C LEU A 97 2.41 6.33 8.10
N ILE A 98 2.39 5.45 7.09
CA ILE A 98 1.23 4.61 6.78
C ILE A 98 1.66 3.15 6.90
N THR A 99 0.90 2.30 7.60
CA THR A 99 1.25 0.88 7.72
C THR A 99 0.04 -0.05 7.87
N ASN A 100 0.13 -1.24 7.28
CA ASN A 100 -0.83 -2.34 7.46
C ASN A 100 -0.47 -3.30 8.62
N MET A 101 0.48 -2.92 9.50
CA MET A 101 0.86 -3.72 10.68
C MET A 101 -0.27 -3.92 11.70
N GLY A 102 -1.41 -3.23 11.56
CA GLY A 102 -2.58 -3.44 12.43
C GLY A 102 -3.18 -4.83 12.30
N ALA A 103 -3.04 -5.48 11.14
CA ALA A 103 -3.51 -6.85 10.89
C ALA A 103 -4.95 -7.09 11.39
N VAL A 104 -5.16 -7.98 12.37
CA VAL A 104 -6.50 -8.26 12.94
C VAL A 104 -6.80 -7.46 14.20
N ASP A 105 -5.85 -6.67 14.71
CA ASP A 105 -6.01 -5.81 15.89
C ASP A 105 -5.41 -4.40 15.68
N PRO A 106 -5.98 -3.59 14.76
CA PRO A 106 -5.47 -2.24 14.49
C PRO A 106 -5.57 -1.28 15.68
N LEU A 107 -6.57 -1.47 16.56
CA LEU A 107 -6.72 -0.66 17.78
C LEU A 107 -5.62 -0.99 18.80
N GLY A 108 -5.29 -2.26 19.02
CA GLY A 108 -4.16 -2.64 19.86
C GLY A 108 -2.82 -2.11 19.32
N ALA A 109 -2.66 -2.03 18.00
CA ALA A 109 -1.51 -1.38 17.38
C ALA A 109 -1.49 0.13 17.67
N GLN A 110 -2.62 0.82 17.56
CA GLN A 110 -2.75 2.24 17.89
C GLN A 110 -2.34 2.53 19.34
N GLU A 111 -2.83 1.74 20.29
CA GLU A 111 -2.48 1.87 21.72
C GLU A 111 -0.97 1.71 21.96
N GLU A 112 -0.35 0.70 21.33
CA GLU A 112 1.10 0.46 21.44
C GLU A 112 1.91 1.64 20.87
N VAL A 113 1.50 2.18 19.72
CA VAL A 113 2.18 3.33 19.09
C VAL A 113 2.03 4.59 19.94
N LEU A 114 0.83 4.89 20.45
CA LEU A 114 0.60 6.05 21.32
C LEU A 114 1.43 5.96 22.62
N LYS A 115 1.47 4.78 23.23
CA LYS A 115 2.29 4.53 24.43
C LYS A 115 3.77 4.75 24.14
N LEU A 116 4.28 4.17 23.04
CA LEU A 116 5.67 4.32 22.65
C LEU A 116 6.02 5.78 22.32
N ALA A 117 5.14 6.50 21.64
CA ALA A 117 5.35 7.91 21.36
C ALA A 117 5.48 8.74 22.65
N ALA A 118 4.62 8.49 23.63
CA ALA A 118 4.71 9.12 24.95
C ALA A 118 6.02 8.79 25.68
N GLU A 119 6.49 7.54 25.62
CA GLU A 119 7.80 7.12 26.17
C GLU A 119 8.97 7.87 25.51
N LEU A 120 8.87 8.17 24.22
CA LEU A 120 9.88 8.91 23.45
C LEU A 120 9.72 10.44 23.59
N GLY A 121 8.70 10.92 24.29
CA GLY A 121 8.44 12.36 24.48
C GLY A 121 7.82 13.04 23.25
N HIS A 122 7.17 12.28 22.36
CA HIS A 122 6.45 12.82 21.20
C HIS A 122 4.94 12.80 21.44
N SER A 123 4.28 13.92 21.16
CA SER A 123 2.82 13.99 21.04
C SER A 123 2.47 13.85 19.56
N ILE A 124 1.77 12.78 19.22
CA ILE A 124 1.39 12.44 17.85
C ILE A 124 -0.10 12.11 17.76
N THR A 125 -0.65 12.22 16.56
CA THR A 125 -1.98 11.73 16.19
C THR A 125 -1.83 10.39 15.48
N VAL A 126 -2.52 9.36 15.98
CA VAL A 126 -2.57 8.04 15.35
C VAL A 126 -4.00 7.75 14.94
N ALA A 127 -4.25 7.51 13.65
CA ALA A 127 -5.56 7.12 13.13
C ALA A 127 -5.56 5.66 12.72
N VAL A 128 -6.74 5.03 12.76
CA VAL A 128 -6.93 3.66 12.29
C VAL A 128 -7.98 3.58 11.19
N ALA A 129 -7.71 2.76 10.17
CA ALA A 129 -8.63 2.44 9.10
C ALA A 129 -8.75 0.92 8.99
N TYR A 130 -9.92 0.35 9.25
CA TYR A 130 -10.07 -1.11 9.24
C TYR A 130 -11.49 -1.57 8.94
N GLU A 131 -11.61 -2.85 8.59
CA GLU A 131 -12.90 -3.49 8.35
C GLU A 131 -13.66 -3.67 9.67
N VAL A 132 -14.91 -3.21 9.72
CA VAL A 132 -15.82 -3.50 10.83
C VAL A 132 -16.88 -4.47 10.32
N LEU A 133 -16.92 -5.65 10.91
CA LEU A 133 -17.99 -6.61 10.65
C LEU A 133 -19.26 -6.07 11.29
N ASP A 134 -20.26 -5.72 10.47
CA ASP A 134 -21.57 -5.31 10.96
C ASP A 134 -22.35 -6.54 11.42
N THR A 135 -22.28 -6.84 12.72
CA THR A 135 -23.04 -7.93 13.35
C THR A 135 -24.51 -7.57 13.59
N HIS A 136 -25.00 -6.43 13.08
CA HIS A 136 -26.33 -5.88 13.39
C HIS A 136 -27.28 -5.74 12.19
N SER A 137 -27.05 -6.43 11.07
CA SER A 137 -28.07 -6.55 10.01
C SER A 137 -29.22 -7.49 10.43
N VAL A 138 -30.04 -7.00 11.37
CA VAL A 138 -31.34 -7.56 11.72
C VAL A 138 -32.28 -7.35 10.53
N ASN A 139 -32.36 -8.31 9.60
CA ASN A 139 -33.55 -8.67 8.78
C ASN A 139 -33.29 -9.51 7.52
N SER A 140 -32.08 -10.03 7.27
CA SER A 140 -31.90 -11.10 6.27
C SER A 140 -31.87 -12.46 6.97
N GLU A 141 -32.78 -13.35 6.57
CA GLU A 141 -32.77 -14.77 6.94
C GLU A 141 -31.34 -15.33 6.90
N PRO A 142 -30.87 -16.02 7.96
CA PRO A 142 -29.50 -16.48 8.05
C PRO A 142 -29.29 -17.62 7.07
N THR A 143 -28.66 -17.33 5.92
CA THR A 143 -28.09 -18.38 5.08
C THR A 143 -26.89 -18.97 5.80
N TYR A 144 -27.11 -20.16 6.36
CA TYR A 144 -26.15 -21.01 7.06
C TYR A 144 -24.76 -21.03 6.40
N PHE A 145 -23.81 -20.30 6.99
CA PHE A 145 -22.42 -20.72 7.14
C PHE A 145 -22.15 -20.76 8.65
N GLU A 146 -22.43 -21.89 9.29
CA GLU A 146 -22.25 -22.13 10.75
C GLU A 146 -20.76 -22.17 11.21
N ASP A 147 -19.87 -21.44 10.53
CA ASP A 147 -18.46 -21.26 10.89
C ASP A 147 -18.04 -19.78 10.76
N GLU A 148 -18.91 -18.82 11.13
CA GLU A 148 -18.51 -17.41 11.33
C GLU A 148 -17.66 -17.26 12.61
N VAL A 149 -16.51 -17.91 12.60
CA VAL A 149 -15.40 -17.59 13.50
C VAL A 149 -14.80 -16.27 13.01
N GLY A 150 -14.49 -15.35 13.92
CA GLY A 150 -13.84 -14.08 13.60
C GLY A 150 -12.59 -14.25 12.72
N GLY A 151 -12.09 -13.17 12.11
CA GLY A 151 -10.85 -13.21 11.34
C GLY A 151 -10.98 -13.31 9.83
N CYS A 152 -12.18 -13.10 9.28
CA CYS A 152 -12.30 -12.70 7.89
C CYS A 152 -11.57 -11.37 7.64
N SER A 153 -10.99 -11.21 6.46
CA SER A 153 -10.29 -9.98 6.09
C SER A 153 -10.50 -9.66 4.62
N THR A 154 -11.17 -8.55 4.35
CA THR A 154 -11.37 -8.01 3.01
C THR A 154 -10.17 -7.18 2.55
N TYR A 155 -9.81 -7.26 1.28
CA TYR A 155 -8.87 -6.35 0.63
C TYR A 155 -9.56 -5.01 0.43
N LEU A 156 -9.44 -4.13 1.43
CA LEU A 156 -9.94 -2.78 1.33
C LEU A 156 -9.11 -1.96 0.32
N GLY A 157 -9.77 -1.00 -0.32
CA GLY A 157 -9.11 0.00 -1.15
C GLY A 157 -8.57 1.19 -0.37
N ALA A 158 -8.25 2.25 -1.09
CA ALA A 158 -7.71 3.50 -0.55
C ALA A 158 -8.74 4.35 0.20
N ALA A 159 -10.04 4.17 -0.06
CA ALA A 159 -11.12 5.01 0.49
C ALA A 159 -11.11 5.19 2.02
N PRO A 160 -11.04 4.13 2.86
CA PRO A 160 -11.00 4.30 4.31
C PRO A 160 -9.73 5.02 4.79
N LEU A 161 -8.60 4.87 4.08
CA LEU A 161 -7.36 5.59 4.39
C LEU A 161 -7.48 7.07 4.04
N VAL A 162 -8.06 7.40 2.88
CA VAL A 162 -8.35 8.79 2.48
C VAL A 162 -9.25 9.45 3.52
N GLN A 163 -10.32 8.78 3.96
CA GLN A 163 -11.21 9.29 4.99
C GLN A 163 -10.45 9.56 6.30
N ALA A 164 -9.57 8.65 6.75
CA ALA A 164 -8.74 8.87 7.93
C ALA A 164 -7.79 10.08 7.78
N LEU A 165 -7.18 10.26 6.61
CA LEU A 165 -6.34 11.42 6.30
C LEU A 165 -7.13 12.74 6.34
N GLU A 166 -8.37 12.74 5.83
CA GLU A 166 -9.26 13.90 5.81
C GLU A 166 -9.76 14.31 7.20
N THR A 167 -10.09 13.34 8.05
CA THR A 167 -10.68 13.60 9.37
C THR A 167 -9.64 13.98 10.41
N SER A 168 -8.45 13.37 10.36
CA SER A 168 -7.48 13.44 11.47
C SER A 168 -6.12 14.04 11.11
N LYS A 169 -5.71 14.03 9.83
CA LYS A 169 -4.34 14.39 9.40
C LYS A 169 -3.27 13.75 10.31
N PRO A 170 -3.24 12.41 10.40
CA PRO A 170 -2.47 11.72 11.41
C PRO A 170 -0.96 11.76 11.12
N ASP A 171 -0.15 11.70 12.17
CA ASP A 171 1.29 11.44 12.05
C ASP A 171 1.55 9.97 11.69
N VAL A 172 0.68 9.07 12.19
CA VAL A 172 0.70 7.63 11.87
C VAL A 172 -0.70 7.14 11.52
N LEU A 173 -0.87 6.54 10.35
CA LEU A 173 -2.08 5.87 9.90
C LEU A 173 -1.85 4.35 9.89
N ILE A 174 -2.59 3.64 10.72
CA ILE A 174 -2.51 2.18 10.84
C ILE A 174 -3.74 1.56 10.19
N THR A 175 -3.56 0.51 9.41
CA THR A 175 -4.65 -0.23 8.77
C THR A 175 -4.59 -1.73 9.05
N SER A 176 -5.73 -2.40 8.87
CA SER A 176 -5.82 -3.85 8.63
C SER A 176 -5.38 -4.18 7.19
N ARG A 177 -5.79 -5.34 6.65
CA ARG A 177 -5.56 -5.66 5.24
C ARG A 177 -6.23 -4.61 4.34
N VAL A 178 -5.41 -4.11 3.44
CA VAL A 178 -5.76 -3.28 2.28
C VAL A 178 -4.97 -3.85 1.11
N ALA A 179 -5.39 -3.59 -0.12
CA ALA A 179 -4.53 -3.90 -1.26
C ALA A 179 -3.22 -3.10 -1.16
N ASP A 180 -2.12 -3.73 -1.57
CA ASP A 180 -0.77 -3.22 -1.30
C ASP A 180 -0.54 -1.87 -2.00
N ALA A 181 -0.88 -1.78 -3.29
CA ALA A 181 -0.90 -0.51 -4.04
C ALA A 181 -1.81 0.56 -3.42
N SER A 182 -2.90 0.19 -2.75
CA SER A 182 -3.87 1.13 -2.15
C SER A 182 -3.28 1.90 -0.96
N LEU A 183 -2.29 1.33 -0.26
CA LEU A 183 -1.52 2.05 0.78
C LEU A 183 -0.83 3.29 0.23
N PHE A 184 -0.33 3.20 -1.00
CA PHE A 184 0.35 4.27 -1.71
C PHE A 184 -0.63 5.18 -2.44
N LEU A 185 -1.72 4.63 -2.99
CA LEU A 185 -2.73 5.39 -3.72
C LEU A 185 -3.49 6.37 -2.80
N ALA A 186 -3.79 5.97 -1.56
CA ALA A 186 -4.53 6.81 -0.61
C ALA A 186 -3.93 8.22 -0.40
N PRO A 187 -2.63 8.38 -0.07
CA PRO A 187 -2.04 9.71 0.04
C PRO A 187 -2.00 10.47 -1.29
N MET A 188 -1.95 9.79 -2.45
CA MET A 188 -2.05 10.45 -3.75
C MET A 188 -3.42 11.07 -3.96
N ILE A 189 -4.49 10.30 -3.75
CA ILE A 189 -5.88 10.79 -3.86
C ILE A 189 -6.09 11.98 -2.92
N TYR A 190 -5.67 11.84 -1.66
CA TYR A 190 -5.84 12.87 -0.64
C TYR A 190 -5.07 14.16 -0.97
N GLU A 191 -3.79 14.09 -1.31
CA GLU A 191 -2.98 15.30 -1.53
C GLU A 191 -3.26 15.97 -2.87
N LEU A 192 -3.44 15.17 -3.92
CA LEU A 192 -3.62 15.66 -5.28
C LEU A 192 -5.08 16.06 -5.58
N GLY A 193 -6.00 15.70 -4.69
CA GLY A 193 -7.42 16.05 -4.79
C GLY A 193 -8.12 15.34 -5.93
N TRP A 194 -7.67 14.12 -6.26
CA TRP A 194 -8.31 13.27 -7.27
C TRP A 194 -9.69 12.82 -6.79
N LYS A 195 -10.63 12.75 -7.72
CA LYS A 195 -11.96 12.18 -7.48
C LYS A 195 -11.92 10.67 -7.71
N TRP A 196 -12.88 9.97 -7.12
CA TRP A 196 -13.03 8.52 -7.30
C TRP A 196 -13.41 8.13 -8.74
N GLU A 197 -13.91 9.08 -9.53
CA GLU A 197 -14.21 8.89 -10.95
C GLU A 197 -13.08 9.38 -11.89
N ASP A 198 -11.96 9.88 -11.36
CA ASP A 198 -10.80 10.28 -12.15
C ASP A 198 -9.96 9.05 -12.53
N TRP A 199 -10.58 8.13 -13.29
CA TRP A 199 -10.06 6.78 -13.56
C TRP A 199 -8.66 6.74 -14.17
N GLU A 200 -8.30 7.72 -14.99
CA GLU A 200 -6.94 7.86 -15.57
C GLU A 200 -5.91 8.14 -14.47
N CYS A 201 -6.24 9.04 -13.54
CA CYS A 201 -5.37 9.36 -12.40
C CYS A 201 -5.29 8.18 -11.43
N LEU A 202 -6.41 7.49 -11.17
CA LEU A 202 -6.41 6.29 -10.34
C LEU A 202 -5.57 5.17 -10.96
N ALA A 203 -5.68 4.93 -12.27
CA ALA A 203 -4.86 3.94 -12.98
C ALA A 203 -3.36 4.26 -12.88
N GLN A 204 -2.96 5.52 -13.10
CA GLN A 204 -1.58 5.95 -12.96
C GLN A 204 -1.08 5.93 -11.51
N GLY A 205 -1.93 6.28 -10.55
CA GLY A 205 -1.62 6.18 -9.12
C GLY A 205 -1.43 4.72 -8.68
N THR A 206 -2.28 3.81 -9.16
CA THR A 206 -2.14 2.37 -8.92
C THR A 206 -0.87 1.83 -9.55
N LEU A 207 -0.46 2.29 -10.75
CA LEU A 207 0.85 1.96 -11.31
C LEU A 207 1.99 2.39 -10.38
N ALA A 208 1.94 3.62 -9.85
CA ALA A 208 2.93 4.09 -8.90
C ALA A 208 2.95 3.25 -7.62
N GLY A 209 1.78 2.90 -7.08
CA GLY A 209 1.66 2.02 -5.90
C GLY A 209 2.24 0.63 -6.15
N HIS A 210 1.85 -0.02 -7.24
CA HIS A 210 2.34 -1.34 -7.66
C HIS A 210 3.86 -1.38 -7.87
N LEU A 211 4.44 -0.27 -8.34
CA LEU A 211 5.88 -0.17 -8.50
C LEU A 211 6.62 0.10 -7.19
N LEU A 212 5.98 0.73 -6.19
CA LEU A 212 6.56 1.03 -4.89
C LEU A 212 6.46 -0.12 -3.88
N GLU A 213 5.41 -0.94 -3.96
CA GLU A 213 5.30 -2.16 -3.16
C GLU A 213 6.46 -3.14 -3.46
N CYS A 214 6.63 -4.14 -2.60
CA CYS A 214 7.76 -5.08 -2.62
C CYS A 214 9.16 -4.43 -2.46
N GLY A 215 9.23 -3.11 -2.25
CA GLY A 215 10.40 -2.37 -1.84
C GLY A 215 11.58 -2.48 -2.82
N CYS A 216 12.64 -3.18 -2.41
CA CYS A 216 13.89 -3.20 -3.15
C CYS A 216 13.80 -3.91 -4.51
N GLN A 217 12.70 -4.60 -4.84
CA GLN A 217 12.52 -5.24 -6.14
C GLN A 217 12.60 -4.23 -7.29
N LEU A 218 11.95 -3.07 -7.16
CA LEU A 218 12.02 -1.98 -8.14
C LEU A 218 13.46 -1.51 -8.39
N THR A 219 14.29 -1.55 -7.35
CA THR A 219 15.68 -1.08 -7.34
C THR A 219 16.70 -2.22 -7.48
N GLY A 220 16.29 -3.37 -8.04
CA GLY A 220 17.18 -4.46 -8.43
C GLY A 220 17.49 -5.48 -7.34
N GLY A 221 16.77 -5.47 -6.21
CA GLY A 221 16.96 -6.40 -5.09
C GLY A 221 16.71 -7.87 -5.45
N TYR A 222 15.81 -8.14 -6.41
CA TYR A 222 15.48 -9.49 -6.91
C TYR A 222 15.79 -9.67 -8.41
N PHE A 223 16.48 -8.71 -9.02
CA PHE A 223 16.64 -8.69 -10.48
C PHE A 223 17.76 -9.59 -10.97
N MET A 224 18.88 -9.66 -10.25
CA MET A 224 20.04 -10.43 -10.66
C MET A 224 20.54 -11.34 -9.55
N HIS A 225 20.91 -12.56 -9.93
CA HIS A 225 21.55 -13.50 -9.01
C HIS A 225 22.84 -12.87 -8.45
N PRO A 226 23.14 -12.99 -7.15
CA PRO A 226 24.34 -12.37 -6.55
C PRO A 226 25.67 -12.79 -7.19
N ALA A 227 25.70 -13.91 -7.92
CA ALA A 227 26.86 -14.41 -8.67
C ALA A 227 26.77 -14.21 -10.20
N ASP A 228 25.82 -13.42 -10.70
CA ASP A 228 25.72 -13.12 -12.13
C ASP A 228 26.93 -12.29 -12.60
N PRO A 229 27.72 -12.78 -13.59
CA PRO A 229 28.88 -12.06 -14.12
C PRO A 229 28.51 -10.81 -14.94
N GLN A 230 27.25 -10.67 -15.37
CA GLN A 230 26.77 -9.52 -16.15
C GLN A 230 26.15 -8.42 -15.29
N ARG A 231 26.23 -8.53 -13.96
CA ARG A 231 25.67 -7.54 -13.05
C ARG A 231 26.36 -6.18 -13.19
N SER A 232 25.55 -5.13 -13.23
CA SER A 232 25.96 -3.73 -13.35
C SER A 232 26.62 -3.16 -12.07
N PHE A 233 26.55 -3.88 -10.94
CA PHE A 233 27.09 -3.47 -9.65
C PHE A 233 27.79 -4.63 -8.90
N SER A 234 28.48 -4.34 -7.80
CA SER A 234 29.20 -5.32 -6.95
C SER A 234 28.32 -5.95 -5.86
N LEU A 235 28.75 -7.06 -5.26
CA LEU A 235 28.01 -7.71 -4.15
C LEU A 235 27.93 -6.78 -2.93
N GLY A 236 28.96 -5.98 -2.68
CA GLY A 236 28.96 -4.99 -1.60
C GLY A 236 27.90 -3.91 -1.79
N GLN A 237 27.59 -3.54 -3.03
CA GLN A 237 26.54 -2.57 -3.33
C GLN A 237 25.12 -3.10 -3.06
N LEU A 238 24.90 -4.43 -3.07
CA LEU A 238 23.61 -5.01 -2.67
C LEU A 238 23.28 -4.76 -1.19
N LEU A 239 24.28 -4.63 -0.34
CA LEU A 239 24.08 -4.28 1.07
C LEU A 239 23.59 -2.83 1.24
N GLN A 240 23.70 -2.03 0.18
CA GLN A 240 23.35 -0.61 0.13
C GLN A 240 22.22 -0.35 -0.89
N THR A 241 21.49 -1.39 -1.31
CA THR A 241 20.30 -1.24 -2.15
C THR A 241 19.31 -0.32 -1.45
N SER A 242 18.90 0.72 -2.15
CA SER A 242 17.94 1.70 -1.63
C SER A 242 16.53 1.18 -1.79
N LEU A 243 15.68 1.43 -0.82
CA LEU A 243 14.24 1.37 -1.05
C LEU A 243 13.80 2.49 -2.03
N PRO A 244 12.68 2.32 -2.75
CA PRO A 244 12.23 3.29 -3.73
C PRO A 244 11.37 4.40 -3.13
N TYR A 245 11.20 5.48 -3.89
CA TYR A 245 10.18 6.50 -3.68
C TYR A 245 9.60 6.95 -5.03
N ALA A 246 8.46 7.65 -5.01
CA ALA A 246 7.87 8.26 -6.19
C ALA A 246 7.49 9.71 -5.94
N ASP A 247 7.66 10.53 -6.97
CA ASP A 247 7.00 11.82 -7.13
C ASP A 247 5.80 11.63 -8.05
N VAL A 248 4.61 11.97 -7.55
CA VAL A 248 3.35 11.88 -8.31
C VAL A 248 2.72 13.25 -8.39
N ALA A 249 2.58 13.75 -9.63
CA ALA A 249 1.97 15.04 -9.89
C ALA A 249 0.43 14.94 -9.97
N TRP A 250 -0.25 16.05 -9.77
CA TRP A 250 -1.71 16.14 -9.77
C TRP A 250 -2.37 15.69 -11.08
N ASP A 251 -1.63 15.71 -12.19
CA ASP A 251 -2.09 15.28 -13.52
C ASP A 251 -1.80 13.79 -13.80
N GLY A 252 -1.27 13.06 -12.82
CA GLY A 252 -0.96 11.63 -12.94
C GLY A 252 0.44 11.34 -13.49
N ALA A 253 1.30 12.35 -13.67
CA ALA A 253 2.69 12.11 -14.02
C ALA A 253 3.44 11.45 -12.85
N VAL A 254 4.07 10.30 -13.11
CA VAL A 254 4.78 9.50 -12.11
C VAL A 254 6.27 9.45 -12.43
N THR A 255 7.09 9.86 -11.46
CA THR A 255 8.54 9.68 -11.53
C THR A 255 9.01 8.88 -10.33
N LEU A 256 9.52 7.68 -10.58
CA LEU A 256 10.14 6.82 -9.58
C LEU A 256 11.57 7.27 -9.30
N GLY A 257 12.06 6.95 -8.11
CA GLY A 257 13.42 7.22 -7.71
C GLY A 257 13.96 6.27 -6.67
N LYS A 258 15.29 6.24 -6.59
CA LYS A 258 16.03 5.66 -5.46
C LYS A 258 16.95 6.73 -4.87
N ILE A 259 17.53 6.46 -3.70
CA ILE A 259 18.53 7.36 -3.11
C ILE A 259 19.66 7.59 -4.11
N GLU A 260 20.01 8.85 -4.33
CA GLU A 260 21.07 9.24 -5.26
C GLU A 260 22.39 8.55 -4.90
N SER A 261 23.07 8.00 -5.90
CA SER A 261 24.34 7.28 -5.71
C SER A 261 24.31 6.09 -4.73
N SER A 262 23.12 5.58 -4.38
CA SER A 262 22.99 4.33 -3.60
C SER A 262 23.37 3.10 -4.42
N GLY A 263 23.50 1.95 -3.74
CA GLY A 263 23.51 0.66 -4.42
C GLY A 263 22.16 0.31 -5.07
N GLY A 264 22.13 -0.81 -5.78
CA GLY A 264 20.99 -1.25 -6.58
C GLY A 264 20.97 -0.64 -7.98
N GLU A 265 19.93 -0.98 -8.74
CA GLU A 265 19.71 -0.53 -10.11
C GLU A 265 18.26 -0.09 -10.28
N LEU A 266 18.02 1.10 -10.83
CA LEU A 266 16.70 1.55 -11.25
C LEU A 266 16.72 1.73 -12.77
N SER A 267 16.20 0.74 -13.49
CA SER A 267 16.26 0.69 -14.95
C SER A 267 14.93 0.21 -15.54
N ILE A 268 14.79 0.33 -16.87
CA ILE A 268 13.62 -0.22 -17.58
C ILE A 268 13.43 -1.69 -17.22
N ALA A 269 14.50 -2.46 -17.06
CA ALA A 269 14.41 -3.89 -16.81
C ALA A 269 13.93 -4.21 -15.38
N THR A 270 14.42 -3.48 -14.36
CA THR A 270 13.93 -3.66 -12.98
C THR A 270 12.48 -3.18 -12.84
N CYS A 271 12.13 -2.05 -13.48
CA CYS A 271 10.75 -1.56 -13.51
C CYS A 271 9.80 -2.52 -14.24
N THR A 272 10.23 -3.13 -15.35
CA THR A 272 9.43 -4.14 -16.06
C THR A 272 9.26 -5.40 -15.24
N GLN A 273 10.31 -5.85 -14.54
CA GLN A 273 10.21 -6.99 -13.63
C GLN A 273 9.19 -6.74 -12.51
N GLN A 274 9.23 -5.56 -11.88
CA GLN A 274 8.27 -5.20 -10.84
C GLN A 274 6.85 -5.08 -11.41
N LEU A 275 6.68 -4.43 -12.57
CA LEU A 275 5.39 -4.27 -13.22
C LEU A 275 4.70 -5.62 -13.49
N LEU A 276 5.45 -6.64 -13.89
CA LEU A 276 4.90 -7.96 -14.22
C LEU A 276 4.78 -8.89 -12.99
N TYR A 277 5.29 -8.48 -11.84
CA TYR A 277 5.26 -9.29 -10.63
C TYR A 277 3.82 -9.42 -10.11
N GLU A 278 3.38 -10.66 -9.88
CA GLU A 278 2.04 -11.02 -9.38
C GLU A 278 0.86 -10.49 -10.24
N ILE A 279 1.13 -10.11 -11.50
CA ILE A 279 0.10 -9.74 -12.47
C ILE A 279 -0.33 -10.95 -13.29
N GLY A 280 -1.63 -11.26 -13.24
CA GLY A 280 -2.26 -12.29 -14.08
C GLY A 280 -2.57 -11.81 -15.50
N ASP A 281 -3.56 -10.92 -15.62
CA ASP A 281 -3.93 -10.26 -16.88
C ASP A 281 -3.48 -8.79 -16.85
N PRO A 282 -2.42 -8.40 -17.60
CA PRO A 282 -1.97 -7.03 -17.66
C PRO A 282 -3.00 -6.05 -18.22
N ALA A 283 -3.99 -6.50 -19.00
CA ALA A 283 -5.02 -5.63 -19.56
C ALA A 283 -6.23 -5.40 -18.63
N GLY A 284 -6.29 -6.15 -17.53
CA GLY A 284 -7.42 -6.18 -16.61
C GLY A 284 -6.99 -6.50 -15.18
N TYR A 285 -5.92 -5.87 -14.71
CA TYR A 285 -5.45 -6.05 -13.33
C TYR A 285 -6.46 -5.45 -12.35
N ILE A 286 -7.11 -6.31 -11.56
CA ILE A 286 -8.20 -5.92 -10.67
C ILE A 286 -7.62 -5.47 -9.33
N THR A 287 -7.86 -4.22 -8.96
CA THR A 287 -7.64 -3.72 -7.58
C THR A 287 -8.97 -3.26 -6.99
N PRO A 288 -9.07 -3.08 -5.66
CA PRO A 288 -10.27 -2.55 -5.01
C PRO A 288 -10.68 -1.14 -5.48
N ASP A 289 -9.72 -0.34 -5.95
CA ASP A 289 -9.94 1.05 -6.33
C ASP A 289 -10.23 1.23 -7.82
N VAL A 290 -9.54 0.45 -8.68
CA VAL A 290 -9.66 0.53 -10.14
C VAL A 290 -9.19 -0.76 -10.80
N VAL A 291 -9.82 -1.17 -11.89
CA VAL A 291 -9.31 -2.21 -12.78
C VAL A 291 -8.40 -1.55 -13.81
N VAL A 292 -7.13 -1.93 -13.82
CA VAL A 292 -6.07 -1.24 -14.56
C VAL A 292 -5.61 -2.05 -15.77
N ASN A 293 -5.38 -1.35 -16.87
CA ASN A 293 -4.70 -1.85 -18.04
C ASN A 293 -3.26 -1.32 -18.08
N PHE A 294 -2.30 -2.21 -17.85
CA PHE A 294 -0.86 -1.97 -17.93
C PHE A 294 -0.24 -2.26 -19.30
N SER A 295 -1.02 -2.68 -20.30
CA SER A 295 -0.51 -3.10 -21.63
C SER A 295 0.22 -2.01 -22.41
N HIS A 296 0.04 -0.75 -22.02
CA HIS A 296 0.67 0.41 -22.64
C HIS A 296 1.68 1.12 -21.72
N VAL A 297 2.01 0.51 -20.58
CA VAL A 297 3.00 1.07 -19.66
C VAL A 297 4.37 1.08 -20.31
N SER A 298 5.05 2.21 -20.18
CA SER A 298 6.41 2.43 -20.65
C SER A 298 7.23 3.18 -19.62
N PHE A 299 8.54 2.97 -19.68
CA PHE A 299 9.51 3.58 -18.77
C PHE A 299 10.51 4.43 -19.54
N GLU A 300 10.80 5.62 -19.03
CA GLU A 300 11.71 6.58 -19.64
C GLU A 300 12.78 7.03 -18.63
N PRO A 301 14.04 6.58 -18.77
CA PRO A 301 15.11 6.96 -17.85
C PRO A 301 15.37 8.47 -17.86
N LEU A 302 15.41 9.09 -16.68
CA LEU A 302 15.77 10.51 -16.52
C LEU A 302 17.22 10.67 -16.03
N SER A 303 17.67 9.76 -15.18
CA SER A 303 19.04 9.69 -14.66
C SER A 303 19.32 8.26 -14.16
N ALA A 304 20.51 8.02 -13.59
CA ALA A 304 20.84 6.74 -12.97
C ALA A 304 19.92 6.37 -11.79
N ASP A 305 19.27 7.37 -11.17
CA ASP A 305 18.51 7.21 -9.93
C ASP A 305 17.03 7.61 -10.09
N ARG A 306 16.59 7.97 -11.30
CA ARG A 306 15.23 8.47 -11.61
C ARG A 306 14.69 7.93 -12.94
N ILE A 307 13.43 7.52 -12.97
CA ILE A 307 12.76 7.00 -14.17
C ILE A 307 11.28 7.41 -14.18
N ILE A 308 10.76 7.82 -15.33
CA ILE A 308 9.33 8.10 -15.53
C ILE A 308 8.60 6.79 -15.80
N ALA A 309 7.41 6.63 -15.22
CA ALA A 309 6.46 5.57 -15.53
C ALA A 309 5.17 6.19 -16.07
N LYS A 310 4.71 5.74 -17.24
CA LYS A 310 3.49 6.28 -17.89
C LYS A 310 2.78 5.23 -18.70
N GLY A 311 1.48 5.44 -18.92
CA GLY A 311 0.68 4.62 -19.84
C GLY A 311 -0.19 3.56 -19.17
N ALA A 312 -0.33 3.58 -17.85
CA ALA A 312 -1.43 2.86 -17.22
C ALA A 312 -2.74 3.58 -17.54
N GLN A 313 -3.75 2.80 -17.90
CA GLN A 313 -5.07 3.27 -18.29
C GLN A 313 -6.12 2.50 -17.51
N PRO A 314 -7.33 3.05 -17.31
CA PRO A 314 -8.42 2.25 -16.80
C PRO A 314 -8.81 1.16 -17.81
N ALA A 315 -9.14 -0.02 -17.32
CA ALA A 315 -9.77 -1.04 -18.15
C ALA A 315 -11.18 -0.59 -18.57
N ALA A 316 -11.73 -1.25 -19.60
CA ALA A 316 -13.08 -0.96 -20.12
C ALA A 316 -14.16 -1.05 -19.04
N GLN A 317 -13.97 -1.93 -18.06
CA GLN A 317 -14.73 -1.96 -16.83
C GLN A 317 -13.85 -1.44 -15.69
N SER A 318 -13.88 -0.14 -15.45
CA SER A 318 -12.90 0.53 -14.57
C SER A 318 -13.11 0.28 -13.08
N ALA A 319 -14.34 0.00 -12.65
CA ALA A 319 -14.65 -0.35 -11.27
C ALA A 319 -14.71 -1.88 -11.07
N PRO A 320 -14.11 -2.42 -9.99
CA PRO A 320 -14.31 -3.83 -9.62
C PRO A 320 -15.78 -4.06 -9.22
N LYS A 321 -16.30 -5.26 -9.51
CA LYS A 321 -17.66 -5.65 -9.07
C LYS A 321 -17.68 -6.21 -7.66
N GLU A 322 -16.57 -6.81 -7.26
CA GLU A 322 -16.43 -7.60 -6.05
C GLU A 322 -15.05 -7.34 -5.46
N LEU A 323 -14.94 -7.49 -4.14
CA LEU A 323 -13.68 -7.41 -3.41
C LEU A 323 -13.24 -8.81 -2.98
N LEU A 324 -11.93 -9.02 -2.93
CA LEU A 324 -11.36 -10.24 -2.40
C LEU A 324 -11.49 -10.26 -0.88
N ARG A 325 -12.07 -11.32 -0.33
CA ARG A 325 -12.15 -11.58 1.11
C ARG A 325 -11.44 -12.87 1.45
N LEU A 326 -10.51 -12.81 2.40
CA LEU A 326 -9.84 -13.96 2.97
C LEU A 326 -10.65 -14.49 4.14
N VAL A 327 -10.87 -15.80 4.17
CA VAL A 327 -11.57 -16.50 5.24
C VAL A 327 -10.64 -17.58 5.80
N PRO A 328 -10.27 -17.53 7.08
CA PRO A 328 -9.43 -18.55 7.70
C PRO A 328 -10.20 -19.86 7.81
N LYS A 329 -9.63 -20.97 7.31
CA LYS A 329 -10.22 -22.32 7.47
C LYS A 329 -9.73 -22.95 8.77
N VAL A 330 -10.61 -23.06 9.76
CA VAL A 330 -10.34 -23.79 11.00
C VAL A 330 -10.60 -25.28 10.77
N ASN A 331 -9.69 -26.00 10.10
CA ASN A 331 -9.45 -27.46 10.21
C ASN A 331 -8.58 -28.01 9.06
N ALA A 332 -7.31 -28.30 9.33
CA ALA A 332 -6.57 -29.35 8.62
C ALA A 332 -5.48 -29.91 9.54
N SER A 333 -5.87 -30.83 10.40
CA SER A 333 -4.89 -31.72 11.01
C SER A 333 -4.23 -32.60 9.93
N ARG A 334 -2.89 -32.71 10.01
CA ARG A 334 -2.00 -33.72 9.40
C ARG A 334 -1.29 -33.41 8.07
N VAL A 335 0.03 -33.22 8.22
CA VAL A 335 1.13 -33.79 7.40
C VAL A 335 1.23 -33.31 5.94
N PHE A 336 2.13 -32.34 5.71
CA PHE A 336 2.69 -32.03 4.39
C PHE A 336 3.42 -33.24 3.81
N LYS A 337 2.92 -33.78 2.68
CA LYS A 337 3.74 -34.53 1.73
C LYS A 337 4.26 -33.55 0.68
N LEU A 338 5.58 -33.38 0.67
CA LEU A 338 6.30 -32.76 -0.44
C LEU A 338 6.15 -33.65 -1.68
N ALA A 339 5.57 -33.14 -2.76
CA ALA A 339 5.72 -33.71 -4.09
C ALA A 339 5.98 -32.56 -5.07
N THR A 340 7.24 -32.50 -5.50
CA THR A 340 7.78 -31.58 -6.49
C THR A 340 7.14 -31.82 -7.86
N THR A 341 6.36 -30.86 -8.37
CA THR A 341 6.15 -30.70 -9.83
C THR A 341 5.86 -29.23 -10.13
N PHE A 342 6.76 -28.63 -10.90
CA PHE A 342 6.69 -27.40 -11.70
C PHE A 342 5.77 -26.23 -11.27
N LEU A 343 6.47 -25.16 -10.93
CA LEU A 343 6.11 -23.77 -10.65
C LEU A 343 5.32 -23.12 -11.80
N ALA A 344 4.41 -22.21 -11.43
CA ALA A 344 3.42 -21.45 -12.21
C ALA A 344 2.01 -22.07 -12.18
N ILE A 345 1.01 -21.21 -11.92
CA ILE A 345 -0.44 -21.44 -11.76
C ILE A 345 -0.91 -21.39 -10.29
N PHE A 346 -1.70 -20.35 -10.01
CA PHE A 346 -2.66 -20.17 -8.92
C PHE A 346 -2.85 -21.36 -7.96
N PHE A 347 -2.69 -21.11 -6.65
CA PHE A 347 -3.42 -21.86 -5.64
C PHE A 347 -4.26 -20.91 -4.77
N LEU A 348 -5.45 -20.60 -5.29
CA LEU A 348 -6.66 -20.53 -4.47
C LEU A 348 -7.03 -21.95 -4.07
N GLY A 349 -6.88 -22.27 -2.78
CA GLY A 349 -7.45 -23.44 -2.15
C GLY A 349 -8.86 -23.14 -1.62
N GLY A 350 -9.80 -22.90 -2.53
CA GLY A 350 -11.25 -22.84 -2.28
C GLY A 350 -11.72 -21.66 -1.41
N ALA A 351 -12.17 -20.59 -2.06
CA ALA A 351 -13.03 -19.57 -1.46
C ALA A 351 -14.11 -19.22 -2.49
N GLU A 352 -15.39 -19.26 -2.07
CA GLU A 352 -16.51 -18.72 -2.83
C GLU A 352 -16.67 -17.23 -2.46
N ALA A 353 -17.00 -16.39 -3.44
CA ALA A 353 -17.16 -14.95 -3.28
C ALA A 353 -18.64 -14.57 -3.09
N CYS A 354 -18.95 -13.69 -2.13
CA CYS A 354 -20.19 -12.89 -2.16
C CYS A 354 -20.23 -11.73 -1.14
N LEU A 355 -20.99 -10.68 -1.52
CA LEU A 355 -21.67 -9.60 -0.77
C LEU A 355 -20.98 -8.21 -0.57
N PRO A 356 -21.78 -7.11 -0.50
CA PRO A 356 -21.30 -5.73 -0.30
C PRO A 356 -21.07 -5.41 1.20
N MET A 357 -20.01 -4.67 1.54
CA MET A 357 -19.67 -4.34 2.94
C MET A 357 -19.15 -2.90 3.12
N SER A 358 -19.35 -2.35 4.33
CA SER A 358 -18.94 -1.00 4.75
C SER A 358 -17.65 -1.02 5.59
N ALA A 359 -16.72 -0.10 5.33
CA ALA A 359 -15.54 0.16 6.16
C ALA A 359 -15.84 1.22 7.23
N ALA A 360 -15.15 1.18 8.38
CA ALA A 360 -15.23 2.23 9.41
C ALA A 360 -13.87 2.88 9.67
N VAL A 361 -13.92 4.12 10.18
CA VAL A 361 -12.74 4.92 10.55
C VAL A 361 -12.94 5.39 11.98
N TYR A 362 -11.95 5.15 12.84
CA TYR A 362 -11.97 5.54 14.26
C TYR A 362 -10.75 6.38 14.65
#